data_AF-A0A933HKT5-F1
#
_entry.id   AF-A0A933HKT5-F1
#
_cell.length_a   1.000
_cell.length_b   1.000
_cell.length_c   1.000
_cell.angle_alpha   90.00
_cell.angle_beta   90.00
_cell.angle_gamma   90.00
#
_symmetry.space_group_name_H-M   'P 1'
#
loop_
_entity.id
_entity.type
_entity.pdbx_description
1 polymer ?
#
loop_
_entity_poly.entity_id
_entity_poly.type
_entity_poly.pdbx_seq_one_letter_code
_entity_poly.pdbx_strand_id
1 'polypeptide(L)'
;MKSNIIALVLASAFILLAACDGQATTPPPPSPPPLTATPPTAATVSSNLPAAPASGICKQGVAPAFLKRLVLTTNTQGANYTPVDEVESYASDQATFHAVVALENAPPDAKLRAAWYLVNAAGYTPNSKITETALSINTIGTRNIDFTLKPDANSWPPGTYCVQVYVNETLAVSKTFTVTRVSTPSNATLAVLKQVVLAQDTNPNTFEPVNATTTFAKSAPFIHVAIQIDQAPANTVFRARWFPPNQDPLENELVSDGTRWLDFRLTPAPDGFPTGAYKVEIYVNDQLADTKSFTVQ
;
A
#
# COMPACT_ATOMS: atom_id res chain seq x y z
N MET A 1 -46.50 28.32 30.60
CA MET A 1 -47.33 29.37 29.96
C MET A 1 -46.88 29.50 28.51
N LYS A 2 -47.82 29.19 27.59
CA LYS A 2 -47.96 29.60 26.18
C LYS A 2 -46.79 29.43 25.18
N SER A 3 -46.91 28.31 24.47
CA SER A 3 -46.51 28.08 23.07
C SER A 3 -47.31 28.99 22.12
N ASN A 4 -46.70 29.47 21.03
CA ASN A 4 -47.41 30.07 19.89
C ASN A 4 -46.98 29.42 18.57
N ILE A 5 -47.95 28.75 17.98
CA ILE A 5 -48.03 28.22 16.62
C ILE A 5 -48.44 29.37 15.70
N ILE A 6 -47.84 29.49 14.51
CA ILE A 6 -48.48 30.15 13.37
C ILE A 6 -48.31 29.26 12.14
N ALA A 7 -49.44 28.72 11.68
CA ALA A 7 -49.65 28.17 10.35
C ALA A 7 -50.36 29.23 9.50
N LEU A 8 -50.05 29.31 8.21
CA LEU A 8 -50.91 30.00 7.24
C LEU A 8 -50.91 29.25 5.91
N VAL A 9 -52.12 28.85 5.50
CA VAL A 9 -52.50 28.22 4.23
C VAL A 9 -53.59 29.08 3.61
N LEU A 10 -53.52 29.36 2.30
CA LEU A 10 -54.61 29.72 1.36
C LEU A 10 -53.95 29.86 -0.03
N ALA A 11 -54.21 29.09 -1.10
CA ALA A 11 -55.41 28.58 -1.78
C ALA A 11 -56.13 29.61 -2.69
N SER A 12 -56.01 29.35 -4.01
CA SER A 12 -57.00 29.60 -5.11
C SER A 12 -57.16 31.06 -5.62
N ALA A 13 -57.49 31.40 -6.88
CA ALA A 13 -58.10 30.69 -8.01
C ALA A 13 -57.87 31.40 -9.38
N PHE A 14 -58.05 30.60 -10.45
CA PHE A 14 -58.36 30.84 -11.88
C PHE A 14 -58.98 32.18 -12.38
N ILE A 15 -58.68 32.57 -13.65
CA ILE A 15 -59.58 32.50 -14.86
C ILE A 15 -59.10 33.37 -16.06
N LEU A 16 -58.95 32.70 -17.23
CA LEU A 16 -59.23 33.00 -18.66
C LEU A 16 -58.50 34.04 -19.57
N LEU A 17 -57.99 33.47 -20.69
CA LEU A 17 -58.18 33.75 -22.14
C LEU A 17 -57.65 35.05 -22.80
N ALA A 18 -56.72 34.87 -23.75
CA ALA A 18 -56.81 35.43 -25.11
C ALA A 18 -55.84 34.69 -26.06
N ALA A 19 -56.34 34.34 -27.24
CA ALA A 19 -55.63 33.73 -28.36
C ALA A 19 -54.95 34.80 -29.24
N CYS A 20 -53.83 34.44 -29.88
CA CYS A 20 -53.40 35.05 -31.15
C CYS A 20 -52.50 34.08 -31.91
N ASP A 21 -52.83 33.92 -33.20
CA ASP A 21 -52.16 33.14 -34.22
C ASP A 21 -50.68 33.47 -34.39
N GLY A 22 -49.86 32.45 -34.62
CA GLY A 22 -48.44 32.57 -34.90
C GLY A 22 -47.91 31.33 -35.59
N GLN A 23 -48.00 31.34 -36.92
CA GLN A 23 -47.46 30.34 -37.84
C GLN A 23 -45.95 30.15 -37.59
N ALA A 24 -45.56 29.01 -37.02
CA ALA A 24 -44.16 28.65 -36.83
C ALA A 24 -43.88 27.30 -37.49
N THR A 25 -43.02 27.37 -38.51
CA THR A 25 -42.39 26.29 -39.25
C THR A 25 -41.97 25.13 -38.35
N THR A 26 -42.37 23.91 -38.69
CA THR A 26 -41.88 22.69 -38.07
C THR A 26 -40.35 22.63 -38.17
N PRO A 27 -39.62 22.51 -37.04
CA PRO A 27 -38.19 22.26 -37.09
C PRO A 27 -37.94 20.87 -37.71
N PRO A 28 -36.85 20.69 -38.47
CA PRO A 28 -36.46 19.36 -38.95
C PRO A 28 -36.24 18.41 -37.75
N PRO A 29 -36.45 17.10 -37.94
CA PRO A 29 -36.23 16.12 -36.89
C PRO A 29 -34.81 16.25 -36.34
N PRO A 30 -34.60 16.11 -35.03
CA PRO A 30 -33.27 16.15 -34.45
C PRO A 30 -32.41 15.08 -35.12
N SER A 31 -31.25 15.50 -35.63
CA SER A 31 -30.21 14.60 -36.09
C SER A 31 -29.96 13.53 -35.01
N PRO A 32 -29.79 12.25 -35.38
CA PRO A 32 -29.42 11.23 -34.43
C PRO A 32 -28.16 11.68 -33.69
N PRO A 33 -28.07 11.45 -32.37
CA PRO A 33 -26.88 11.80 -31.62
C PRO A 33 -25.67 11.15 -32.31
N PRO A 34 -24.53 11.87 -32.40
CA PRO A 34 -23.31 11.26 -32.92
C PRO A 34 -23.07 9.96 -32.14
N LEU A 35 -22.86 8.87 -32.87
CA LEU A 35 -22.42 7.60 -32.30
C LEU A 35 -21.31 7.93 -31.32
N THR A 36 -21.62 7.73 -30.03
CA THR A 36 -20.66 7.86 -28.95
C THR A 36 -19.50 6.96 -29.32
N ALA A 37 -18.39 7.59 -29.71
CA ALA A 37 -17.11 6.92 -29.77
C ALA A 37 -16.95 6.24 -28.41
N THR A 38 -16.91 4.91 -28.43
CA THR A 38 -16.53 4.13 -27.28
C THR A 38 -15.29 4.77 -26.68
N PRO A 39 -15.28 5.10 -25.37
CA PRO A 39 -14.07 5.52 -24.71
C PRO A 39 -12.99 4.49 -25.04
N PRO A 40 -11.77 4.90 -25.43
CA PRO A 40 -10.68 3.94 -25.53
C PRO A 40 -10.64 3.20 -24.21
N THR A 41 -10.76 1.88 -24.28
CA THR A 41 -10.56 0.96 -23.16
C THR A 41 -9.37 1.48 -22.39
N ALA A 42 -9.63 1.99 -21.17
CA ALA A 42 -8.58 2.37 -20.26
C ALA A 42 -7.77 1.09 -20.05
N ALA A 43 -6.62 1.03 -20.73
CA ALA A 43 -5.63 0.02 -20.45
C ALA A 43 -5.36 0.15 -18.96
N THR A 44 -5.79 -0.86 -18.21
CA THR A 44 -5.40 -1.01 -16.81
C THR A 44 -3.88 -0.98 -16.85
N VAL A 45 -3.29 0.10 -16.35
CA VAL A 45 -1.84 0.16 -16.11
C VAL A 45 -1.62 -0.89 -15.04
N SER A 46 -1.33 -2.09 -15.51
CA SER A 46 -0.85 -3.19 -14.70
C SER A 46 0.42 -2.66 -14.05
N SER A 47 0.36 -2.41 -12.74
CA SER A 47 1.53 -2.23 -11.93
C SER A 47 2.32 -3.53 -12.04
N ASN A 48 3.24 -3.55 -13.02
CA ASN A 48 4.25 -4.59 -13.19
C ASN A 48 5.27 -4.45 -12.05
N LEU A 49 4.81 -4.66 -10.82
CA LEU A 49 5.67 -5.18 -9.78
C LEU A 49 5.87 -6.66 -10.15
N PRO A 50 7.11 -7.16 -10.28
CA PRO A 50 7.32 -8.58 -10.54
C PRO A 50 6.52 -9.39 -9.52
N ALA A 51 5.61 -10.24 -9.99
CA ALA A 51 5.04 -11.28 -9.16
C ALA A 51 6.23 -12.04 -8.57
N ALA A 52 6.47 -11.84 -7.28
CA ALA A 52 7.59 -12.46 -6.60
C ALA A 52 7.55 -13.96 -6.90
N PRO A 53 8.69 -14.61 -7.20
CA PRO A 53 8.72 -16.04 -7.43
C PRO A 53 8.02 -16.72 -6.26
N ALA A 54 7.05 -17.59 -6.56
CA ALA A 54 6.26 -18.28 -5.55
C ALA A 54 7.20 -19.00 -4.59
N SER A 55 7.48 -18.36 -3.46
CA SER A 55 8.25 -18.98 -2.40
C SER A 55 7.49 -20.23 -1.97
N GLY A 56 8.21 -21.36 -1.82
CA GLY A 56 7.64 -22.62 -1.36
C GLY A 56 6.94 -22.51 0.02
N ILE A 57 7.10 -21.37 0.71
CA ILE A 57 6.38 -21.03 1.93
C ILE A 57 4.87 -20.96 1.73
N CYS A 58 4.34 -20.40 0.64
CA CYS A 58 2.87 -20.34 0.46
C CYS A 58 2.28 -21.51 -0.32
N LYS A 59 2.91 -22.69 -0.29
CA LYS A 59 2.33 -23.88 -0.92
C LYS A 59 0.99 -24.24 -0.26
N GLN A 60 0.08 -24.78 -1.06
CA GLN A 60 -1.17 -25.32 -0.53
C GLN A 60 -0.94 -26.66 0.19
N GLY A 61 -1.71 -26.88 1.23
CA GLY A 61 -1.73 -28.11 2.00
C GLY A 61 -2.81 -29.08 1.54
N VAL A 62 -3.07 -30.08 2.38
CA VAL A 62 -4.20 -31.00 2.21
C VAL A 62 -5.21 -30.70 3.31
N ALA A 63 -6.25 -29.93 2.97
CA ALA A 63 -7.26 -29.53 3.94
C ALA A 63 -8.11 -30.74 4.37
N PRO A 64 -8.30 -30.98 5.68
CA PRO A 64 -9.24 -31.99 6.15
C PRO A 64 -10.67 -31.54 5.84
N ALA A 65 -11.59 -32.51 5.72
CA ALA A 65 -12.98 -32.23 5.33
C ALA A 65 -13.73 -31.25 6.26
N PHE A 66 -13.32 -31.14 7.52
CA PHE A 66 -13.93 -30.24 8.50
C PHE A 66 -13.39 -28.79 8.43
N LEU A 67 -12.26 -28.55 7.75
CA LEU A 67 -11.76 -27.20 7.49
C LEU A 67 -12.37 -26.71 6.18
N LYS A 68 -13.32 -25.78 6.27
CA LYS A 68 -14.10 -25.35 5.10
C LYS A 68 -13.48 -24.16 4.39
N ARG A 69 -12.91 -23.23 5.15
CA ARG A 69 -12.40 -21.97 4.58
C ARG A 69 -11.36 -21.32 5.46
N LEU A 70 -10.41 -20.63 4.83
CA LEU A 70 -9.51 -19.66 5.44
C LEU A 70 -9.75 -18.31 4.78
N VAL A 71 -10.07 -17.30 5.59
CA VAL A 71 -10.34 -15.92 5.15
C VAL A 71 -9.39 -14.98 5.88
N LEU A 72 -8.93 -13.96 5.18
CA LEU A 72 -8.23 -12.82 5.78
C LEU A 72 -9.21 -11.67 5.87
N THR A 73 -9.23 -10.99 7.00
CA THR A 73 -10.27 -10.00 7.32
C THR A 73 -9.67 -8.86 8.14
N THR A 74 -10.26 -7.67 8.10
CA THR A 74 -9.76 -6.52 8.90
C THR A 74 -10.18 -6.58 10.36
N ASN A 75 -11.28 -7.28 10.66
CA ASN A 75 -11.80 -7.47 12.00
C ASN A 75 -12.72 -8.70 12.09
N THR A 76 -13.11 -9.09 13.30
CA THR A 76 -14.10 -10.14 13.56
C THR A 76 -15.22 -9.63 14.47
N GLN A 77 -16.42 -10.20 14.34
CA GLN A 77 -17.59 -9.83 15.13
C GLN A 77 -18.17 -10.99 15.93
N GLY A 78 -18.55 -10.70 17.18
CA GLY A 78 -19.27 -11.62 18.05
C GLY A 78 -18.43 -12.78 18.60
N ALA A 79 -19.06 -13.64 19.40
CA ALA A 79 -18.38 -14.76 20.05
C ALA A 79 -17.90 -15.87 19.09
N ASN A 80 -18.43 -15.87 17.86
CA ASN A 80 -18.08 -16.84 16.82
C ASN A 80 -17.08 -16.29 15.80
N TYR A 81 -16.44 -15.15 16.07
CA TYR A 81 -15.43 -14.53 15.19
C TYR A 81 -15.88 -14.45 13.73
N THR A 82 -17.09 -13.96 13.48
CA THR A 82 -17.59 -13.79 12.11
C THR A 82 -16.67 -12.79 11.39
N PRO A 83 -16.08 -13.13 10.22
CA PRO A 83 -15.23 -12.20 9.48
C PRO A 83 -15.96 -10.93 9.09
N VAL A 84 -15.29 -9.78 9.22
CA VAL A 84 -15.76 -8.46 8.77
C VAL A 84 -14.73 -7.87 7.80
N ASP A 85 -15.21 -7.49 6.61
CA ASP A 85 -14.42 -6.99 5.49
C ASP A 85 -13.28 -7.96 5.10
N GLU A 86 -13.63 -8.98 4.32
CA GLU A 86 -12.65 -9.91 3.76
C GLU A 86 -11.68 -9.13 2.84
N VAL A 87 -10.38 -9.35 3.01
CA VAL A 87 -9.32 -8.63 2.28
C VAL A 87 -8.26 -9.59 1.74
N GLU A 88 -7.54 -9.13 0.73
CA GLU A 88 -6.31 -9.76 0.24
C GLU A 88 -5.06 -8.90 0.54
N SER A 89 -5.27 -7.72 1.12
CA SER A 89 -4.24 -6.76 1.48
C SER A 89 -4.56 -6.05 2.78
N TYR A 90 -3.54 -5.82 3.61
CA TYR A 90 -3.64 -4.99 4.80
C TYR A 90 -2.92 -3.66 4.63
N ALA A 91 -3.47 -2.64 5.27
CA ALA A 91 -2.79 -1.38 5.52
C ALA A 91 -1.55 -1.59 6.42
N SER A 92 -0.46 -0.84 6.19
CA SER A 92 0.77 -0.97 6.97
C SER A 92 0.62 -0.52 8.43
N ASP A 93 -0.36 0.31 8.74
CA ASP A 93 -0.70 0.73 10.11
C ASP A 93 -1.80 -0.13 10.75
N GLN A 94 -2.31 -1.14 10.05
CA GLN A 94 -3.34 -2.03 10.56
C GLN A 94 -2.83 -2.71 11.84
N ALA A 95 -3.50 -2.43 12.95
CA ALA A 95 -3.07 -2.85 14.28
C ALA A 95 -3.07 -4.38 14.47
N THR A 96 -3.94 -5.10 13.76
CA THR A 96 -4.05 -6.55 13.87
C THR A 96 -4.51 -7.15 12.54
N PHE A 97 -3.83 -8.18 12.07
CA PHE A 97 -4.30 -9.02 10.97
C PHE A 97 -5.08 -10.19 11.53
N HIS A 98 -6.17 -10.56 10.86
CA HIS A 98 -7.05 -11.65 11.28
C HIS A 98 -7.11 -12.71 10.17
N ALA A 99 -6.72 -13.93 10.50
CA ALA A 99 -6.88 -15.11 9.66
C ALA A 99 -7.94 -16.02 10.30
N VAL A 100 -9.13 -16.00 9.72
CA VAL A 100 -10.29 -16.72 10.25
C VAL A 100 -10.45 -18.04 9.51
N VAL A 101 -10.42 -19.13 10.28
CA VAL A 101 -10.67 -20.49 9.78
C VAL A 101 -12.09 -20.90 10.14
N ALA A 102 -12.91 -21.21 9.13
CA ALA A 102 -14.24 -21.78 9.32
C ALA A 102 -14.15 -23.30 9.41
N LEU A 103 -14.62 -23.84 10.54
CA LEU A 103 -14.65 -25.27 10.82
C LEU A 103 -16.09 -25.76 10.86
N GLU A 104 -16.33 -26.95 10.34
CA GLU A 104 -17.63 -27.62 10.36
C GLU A 104 -17.46 -29.07 10.81
N ASN A 105 -18.17 -29.46 11.87
CA ASN A 105 -18.08 -30.81 12.44
C ASN A 105 -16.63 -31.24 12.76
N ALA A 106 -15.81 -30.31 13.27
CA ALA A 106 -14.44 -30.63 13.64
C ALA A 106 -14.41 -31.71 14.73
N PRO A 107 -13.55 -32.74 14.62
CA PRO A 107 -13.44 -33.78 15.64
C PRO A 107 -12.89 -33.19 16.94
N PRO A 108 -13.15 -33.85 18.09
CA PRO A 108 -12.51 -33.45 19.32
C PRO A 108 -10.99 -33.72 19.21
N ASP A 109 -10.21 -32.97 19.99
CA ASP A 109 -8.76 -33.00 20.06
C ASP A 109 -8.02 -32.59 18.77
N ALA A 110 -8.73 -32.01 17.80
CA ALA A 110 -8.09 -31.42 16.62
C ALA A 110 -7.15 -30.28 17.05
N LYS A 111 -5.87 -30.39 16.67
CA LYS A 111 -4.85 -29.36 16.94
C LYS A 111 -4.68 -28.48 15.72
N LEU A 112 -5.05 -27.21 15.83
CA LEU A 112 -4.78 -26.21 14.81
C LEU A 112 -3.52 -25.42 15.17
N ARG A 113 -2.75 -25.03 14.17
CA ARG A 113 -1.63 -24.11 14.33
C ARG A 113 -1.55 -23.16 13.15
N ALA A 114 -1.48 -21.86 13.40
CA ALA A 114 -1.22 -20.86 12.37
C ALA A 114 0.22 -20.37 12.50
N ALA A 115 0.97 -20.39 11.39
CA ALA A 115 2.30 -19.84 11.30
C ALA A 115 2.32 -18.71 10.27
N TRP A 116 2.84 -17.55 10.68
CA TRP A 116 2.91 -16.35 9.87
C TRP A 116 4.33 -16.14 9.36
N TYR A 117 4.45 -15.74 8.10
CA TYR A 117 5.74 -15.54 7.44
C TYR A 117 5.78 -14.21 6.70
N LEU A 118 6.93 -13.56 6.78
CA LEU A 118 7.34 -12.54 5.86
C LEU A 118 7.94 -13.23 4.63
N VAL A 119 7.28 -13.13 3.48
CA VAL A 119 7.78 -13.72 2.24
C VAL A 119 8.83 -12.80 1.63
N ASN A 120 8.50 -11.52 1.47
CA ASN A 120 9.40 -10.52 0.91
C ASN A 120 9.00 -9.11 1.37
N ALA A 121 9.96 -8.35 1.90
CA ALA A 121 9.84 -6.92 2.13
C ALA A 121 11.22 -6.25 2.06
N ALA A 122 11.27 -5.00 1.61
CA ALA A 122 12.52 -4.26 1.47
C ALA A 122 13.21 -4.07 2.83
N GLY A 123 14.49 -4.41 2.92
CA GLY A 123 15.29 -4.28 4.16
C GLY A 123 15.12 -5.42 5.17
N TYR A 124 14.37 -6.47 4.84
CA TYR A 124 14.16 -7.64 5.69
C TYR A 124 14.65 -8.92 5.03
N THR A 125 15.02 -9.92 5.84
CA THR A 125 15.36 -11.26 5.36
C THR A 125 14.12 -11.93 4.77
N PRO A 126 14.10 -12.26 3.46
CA PRO A 126 12.98 -12.95 2.84
C PRO A 126 12.73 -14.32 3.48
N ASN A 127 11.52 -14.84 3.32
CA ASN A 127 11.13 -16.18 3.76
C ASN A 127 11.31 -16.45 5.27
N SER A 128 11.18 -15.40 6.09
CA SER A 128 11.35 -15.49 7.54
C SER A 128 10.02 -15.75 8.24
N LYS A 129 10.05 -16.63 9.24
CA LYS A 129 8.91 -16.87 10.12
C LYS A 129 8.79 -15.70 11.11
N ILE A 130 7.60 -15.13 11.21
CA ILE A 130 7.29 -14.03 12.14
C ILE A 130 6.92 -14.64 13.49
N THR A 131 5.87 -15.46 13.52
CA THR A 131 5.37 -16.09 14.74
C THR A 131 4.50 -17.30 14.41
N GLU A 132 4.12 -18.06 15.43
CA GLU A 132 3.08 -19.08 15.32
C GLU A 132 2.23 -19.21 16.59
N THR A 133 0.98 -19.63 16.41
CA THR A 133 0.03 -19.84 17.49
C THR A 133 -0.62 -21.21 17.31
N ALA A 134 -0.69 -22.00 18.38
CA ALA A 134 -1.36 -23.30 18.39
C ALA A 134 -2.60 -23.29 19.29
N LEU A 135 -3.63 -24.01 18.87
CA LEU A 135 -4.90 -24.16 19.58
C LEU A 135 -5.39 -25.62 19.51
N SER A 136 -5.87 -26.15 20.62
CA SER A 136 -6.54 -27.45 20.67
C SER A 136 -8.05 -27.28 20.76
N ILE A 137 -8.79 -28.01 19.93
CA ILE A 137 -10.26 -28.04 19.97
C ILE A 137 -10.69 -29.19 20.88
N ASN A 138 -11.22 -28.87 22.06
CA ASN A 138 -11.59 -29.91 23.04
C ASN A 138 -13.03 -30.44 22.88
N THR A 139 -13.81 -29.86 21.96
CA THR A 139 -15.21 -30.26 21.72
C THR A 139 -15.55 -30.28 20.24
N ILE A 140 -16.33 -31.28 19.84
CA ILE A 140 -16.87 -31.34 18.48
C ILE A 140 -17.69 -30.08 18.20
N GLY A 141 -17.58 -29.54 16.99
CA GLY A 141 -18.54 -28.52 16.55
C GLY A 141 -18.15 -27.74 15.31
N THR A 142 -19.07 -26.85 14.94
CA THR A 142 -18.95 -25.87 13.86
C THR A 142 -18.71 -24.51 14.48
N ARG A 143 -17.59 -23.88 14.14
CA ARG A 143 -17.19 -22.58 14.68
C ARG A 143 -16.12 -21.94 13.81
N ASN A 144 -15.91 -20.63 13.95
CA ASN A 144 -14.70 -20.00 13.43
C ASN A 144 -13.62 -19.94 14.51
N ILE A 145 -12.38 -20.02 14.06
CA ILE A 145 -11.18 -19.75 14.85
C ILE A 145 -10.47 -18.54 14.24
N ASP A 146 -10.20 -17.52 15.05
CA ASP A 146 -9.45 -16.34 14.63
C ASP A 146 -7.99 -16.47 15.07
N PHE A 147 -7.08 -16.54 14.12
CA PHE A 147 -5.66 -16.37 14.36
C PHE A 147 -5.29 -14.93 14.10
N THR A 148 -4.75 -14.27 15.12
CA THR A 148 -4.34 -12.88 15.03
C THR A 148 -2.84 -12.73 14.92
N LEU A 149 -2.42 -11.70 14.19
CA LEU A 149 -1.04 -11.26 14.12
C LEU A 149 -0.97 -9.76 14.44
N LYS A 150 -0.11 -9.38 15.38
CA LYS A 150 0.12 -8.00 15.81
C LYS A 150 1.57 -7.61 15.54
N PRO A 151 1.85 -6.37 15.11
CA PRO A 151 3.21 -5.96 14.86
C PRO A 151 3.92 -5.66 16.19
N ASP A 152 5.20 -6.00 16.28
CA ASP A 152 6.03 -5.66 17.46
C ASP A 152 6.36 -4.15 17.49
N ALA A 153 6.26 -3.48 16.33
CA ALA A 153 6.38 -2.04 16.15
C ALA A 153 5.04 -1.42 15.73
N ASN A 154 4.91 -0.10 15.72
CA ASN A 154 3.66 0.57 15.33
C ASN A 154 3.29 0.44 13.82
N SER A 155 4.02 -0.35 13.02
CA SER A 155 3.70 -0.56 11.61
C SER A 155 4.30 -1.86 11.06
N TRP A 156 3.67 -2.37 10.00
CA TRP A 156 4.09 -3.51 9.21
C TRP A 156 4.93 -3.08 8.00
N PRO A 157 6.06 -3.74 7.72
CA PRO A 157 6.81 -3.52 6.49
C PRO A 157 5.94 -3.79 5.25
N PRO A 158 5.85 -2.85 4.31
CA PRO A 158 5.17 -3.11 3.04
C PRO A 158 5.84 -4.26 2.30
N GLY A 159 5.04 -5.22 1.82
CA GLY A 159 5.58 -6.45 1.25
C GLY A 159 4.57 -7.56 1.08
N THR A 160 5.06 -8.76 0.80
CA THR A 160 4.27 -9.99 0.66
C THR A 160 4.45 -10.89 1.87
N TYR A 161 3.36 -11.47 2.32
CA TYR A 161 3.25 -12.26 3.54
C TYR A 161 2.49 -13.56 3.30
N CYS A 162 2.60 -14.48 4.25
CA CYS A 162 1.89 -15.75 4.22
C CYS A 162 1.35 -16.11 5.59
N VAL A 163 0.14 -16.65 5.64
CA VAL A 163 -0.33 -17.45 6.77
C VAL A 163 -0.48 -18.89 6.33
N GLN A 164 0.09 -19.81 7.10
CA GLN A 164 -0.07 -21.25 6.95
C GLN A 164 -0.89 -21.79 8.12
N VAL A 165 -1.94 -22.53 7.82
CA VAL A 165 -2.76 -23.23 8.83
C VAL A 165 -2.49 -24.72 8.75
N TYR A 166 -2.09 -25.28 9.88
CA TYR A 166 -1.81 -26.69 10.08
C TYR A 166 -2.92 -27.32 10.91
N VAL A 167 -3.24 -28.57 10.61
CA VAL A 167 -4.12 -29.42 11.40
C VAL A 167 -3.36 -30.69 11.73
N ASN A 168 -3.25 -31.01 13.03
CA ASN A 168 -2.50 -32.18 13.53
C ASN A 168 -1.11 -32.26 12.89
N GLU A 169 -0.37 -31.13 12.96
CA GLU A 169 0.99 -30.95 12.43
C GLU A 169 1.13 -31.03 10.89
N THR A 170 0.06 -31.34 10.16
CA THR A 170 0.04 -31.38 8.70
C THR A 170 -0.44 -30.03 8.14
N LEU A 171 0.24 -29.50 7.13
CA LEU A 171 -0.19 -28.28 6.44
C LEU A 171 -1.54 -28.52 5.76
N ALA A 172 -2.56 -27.78 6.17
CA ALA A 172 -3.92 -27.92 5.66
C ALA A 172 -4.20 -26.91 4.54
N VAL A 173 -3.94 -25.63 4.80
CA VAL A 173 -4.18 -24.54 3.85
C VAL A 173 -3.21 -23.39 4.11
N SER A 174 -2.86 -22.65 3.06
CA SER A 174 -2.08 -21.41 3.18
C SER A 174 -2.79 -20.28 2.44
N LYS A 175 -2.60 -19.04 2.89
CA LYS A 175 -3.07 -17.86 2.16
C LYS A 175 -1.97 -16.81 2.11
N THR A 176 -1.68 -16.35 0.89
CA THR A 176 -0.78 -15.22 0.62
C THR A 176 -1.56 -13.92 0.75
N PHE A 177 -0.91 -12.86 1.22
CA PHE A 177 -1.47 -11.51 1.24
C PHE A 177 -0.38 -10.46 1.14
N THR A 178 -0.78 -9.21 0.90
CA THR A 178 0.14 -8.08 0.85
C THR A 178 -0.10 -7.12 2.00
N VAL A 179 0.96 -6.43 2.40
CA VAL A 179 0.86 -5.22 3.23
C VAL A 179 1.19 -4.04 2.33
N THR A 180 0.23 -3.15 2.19
CA THR A 180 0.34 -1.90 1.43
C THR A 180 0.57 -0.75 2.38
N ARG A 181 1.39 0.22 1.99
CA ARG A 181 1.56 1.45 2.76
C ARG A 181 0.20 2.14 2.93
N VAL A 182 -0.08 2.62 4.13
CA VAL A 182 -1.05 3.69 4.29
C VAL A 182 -0.39 5.01 3.98
N SER A 183 -0.56 5.47 2.76
CA SER A 183 -0.45 6.90 2.49
C SER A 183 -1.80 7.52 2.84
N THR A 184 -1.92 8.13 4.03
CA THR A 184 -2.88 9.23 4.11
C THR A 184 -2.40 10.28 3.11
N PRO A 185 -3.27 10.81 2.24
CA PRO A 185 -2.83 11.74 1.21
C PRO A 185 -2.19 12.94 1.90
N SER A 186 -0.88 13.06 1.70
CA SER A 186 -0.15 14.24 2.12
C SER A 186 -0.47 15.36 1.13
N ASN A 187 -0.91 16.51 1.64
CA ASN A 187 -1.06 17.73 0.84
C ASN A 187 0.29 18.39 0.53
N ALA A 188 1.42 17.70 0.73
CA ALA A 188 2.72 18.21 0.38
C ALA A 188 2.77 18.52 -1.11
N THR A 189 3.30 19.69 -1.42
CA THR A 189 3.69 20.08 -2.76
C THR A 189 5.20 19.93 -2.88
N LEU A 190 5.73 20.01 -4.11
CA LEU A 190 7.17 20.03 -4.34
C LEU A 190 7.91 21.14 -3.58
N ALA A 191 7.21 22.17 -3.10
CA ALA A 191 7.78 23.30 -2.35
C ALA A 191 8.36 22.93 -0.96
N VAL A 192 8.03 21.73 -0.45
CA VAL A 192 8.63 21.20 0.80
C VAL A 192 10.10 20.83 0.60
N LEU A 193 10.53 20.55 -0.63
CA LEU A 193 11.92 20.25 -0.96
C LEU A 193 12.67 21.58 -1.16
N LYS A 194 13.62 21.88 -0.28
CA LYS A 194 14.41 23.13 -0.34
C LYS A 194 15.73 22.95 -1.06
N GLN A 195 16.38 21.80 -0.85
CA GLN A 195 17.69 21.54 -1.43
C GLN A 195 17.90 20.05 -1.66
N VAL A 196 18.64 19.73 -2.71
CA VAL A 196 19.11 18.37 -3.02
C VAL A 196 20.60 18.46 -3.32
N VAL A 197 21.41 17.74 -2.54
CA VAL A 197 22.87 17.80 -2.59
C VAL A 197 23.44 16.39 -2.68
N LEU A 198 24.26 16.13 -3.71
CA LEU A 198 25.08 14.94 -3.78
C LEU A 198 26.35 15.13 -2.94
N ALA A 199 26.71 14.14 -2.14
CA ALA A 199 27.80 14.23 -1.18
C ALA A 199 28.52 12.90 -0.99
N GLN A 200 29.78 12.95 -0.57
CA GLN A 200 30.56 11.75 -0.25
C GLN A 200 30.16 11.14 1.08
N ASP A 201 29.61 11.95 1.99
CA ASP A 201 29.12 11.51 3.29
C ASP A 201 28.03 12.47 3.80
N THR A 202 27.41 12.14 4.93
CA THR A 202 26.48 13.03 5.65
C THR A 202 26.82 13.06 7.14
N ASN A 203 26.46 14.14 7.81
CA ASN A 203 26.56 14.20 9.26
C ASN A 203 25.67 13.10 9.87
N PRO A 204 26.20 12.20 10.72
CA PRO A 204 25.44 11.04 11.21
C PRO A 204 24.26 11.40 12.11
N ASN A 205 24.23 12.63 12.66
CA ASN A 205 23.16 13.09 13.54
C ASN A 205 22.15 13.98 12.81
N THR A 206 22.62 14.82 11.88
CA THR A 206 21.77 15.84 11.22
C THR A 206 21.46 15.52 9.78
N PHE A 207 22.16 14.57 9.15
CA PHE A 207 22.13 14.25 7.71
C PHE A 207 22.50 15.40 6.77
N GLU A 208 23.13 16.45 7.29
CA GLU A 208 23.70 17.50 6.45
C GLU A 208 24.80 16.93 5.54
N PRO A 209 24.87 17.35 4.26
CA PRO A 209 25.86 16.84 3.32
C PRO A 209 27.28 17.24 3.73
N VAL A 210 28.19 16.28 3.70
CA VAL A 210 29.63 16.47 3.95
C VAL A 210 30.39 16.15 2.66
N ASN A 211 31.29 17.05 2.25
CA ASN A 211 32.03 16.96 0.99
C ASN A 211 31.11 16.80 -0.24
N ALA A 212 30.28 17.83 -0.47
CA ALA A 212 29.40 17.88 -1.63
C ALA A 212 30.19 17.75 -2.94
N THR A 213 29.75 16.85 -3.81
CA THR A 213 30.41 16.57 -5.09
C THR A 213 29.44 15.94 -6.08
N THR A 214 29.75 16.08 -7.37
CA THR A 214 29.08 15.37 -8.47
C THR A 214 30.03 14.38 -9.16
N THR A 215 31.20 14.14 -8.58
CA THR A 215 32.20 13.19 -9.06
C THR A 215 32.62 12.29 -7.92
N PHE A 216 32.50 10.98 -8.14
CA PHE A 216 32.74 9.95 -7.14
C PHE A 216 33.76 8.94 -7.66
N ALA A 217 34.55 8.36 -6.75
CA ALA A 217 35.46 7.28 -7.10
C ALA A 217 34.68 5.97 -7.29
N LYS A 218 35.09 5.12 -8.22
CA LYS A 218 34.59 3.74 -8.35
C LYS A 218 34.61 2.98 -7.01
N SER A 219 35.63 3.22 -6.19
CA SER A 219 35.83 2.59 -4.89
C SER A 219 35.14 3.32 -3.72
N ALA A 220 34.31 4.33 -3.98
CA ALA A 220 33.59 5.02 -2.92
C ALA A 220 32.73 4.01 -2.13
N PRO A 221 32.72 4.06 -0.80
CA PRO A 221 31.95 3.12 0.01
C PRO A 221 30.45 3.32 -0.17
N PHE A 222 30.03 4.57 -0.38
CA PHE A 222 28.65 4.99 -0.59
C PHE A 222 28.61 6.26 -1.44
N ILE A 223 27.45 6.52 -2.05
CA ILE A 223 27.11 7.81 -2.65
C ILE A 223 25.84 8.30 -1.98
N HIS A 224 25.87 9.52 -1.45
CA HIS A 224 24.76 10.12 -0.72
C HIS A 224 24.06 11.16 -1.57
N VAL A 225 22.73 11.18 -1.51
CA VAL A 225 21.93 12.37 -1.83
C VAL A 225 21.22 12.83 -0.57
N ALA A 226 21.70 13.94 -0.03
CA ALA A 226 21.09 14.61 1.11
C ALA A 226 20.01 15.57 0.58
N ILE A 227 18.80 15.49 1.12
CA ILE A 227 17.71 16.39 0.77
C ILE A 227 17.28 17.20 1.99
N GLN A 228 17.21 18.52 1.84
CA GLN A 228 16.67 19.40 2.86
C GLN A 228 15.18 19.57 2.62
N ILE A 229 14.39 19.23 3.63
CA ILE A 229 12.95 19.41 3.63
C ILE A 229 12.56 20.47 4.64
N ASP A 230 11.48 21.19 4.36
CA ASP A 230 10.97 22.25 5.21
C ASP A 230 9.44 22.21 5.29
N GLN A 231 8.94 22.20 6.52
CA GLN A 231 7.52 22.12 6.87
C GLN A 231 6.78 21.03 6.07
N ALA A 232 7.42 19.90 5.83
CA ALA A 232 6.78 18.77 5.16
C ALA A 232 5.59 18.28 6.01
N PRO A 233 4.38 18.18 5.45
CA PRO A 233 3.25 17.59 6.14
C PRO A 233 3.54 16.17 6.63
N ALA A 234 2.80 15.73 7.65
CA ALA A 234 2.80 14.35 8.09
C ALA A 234 2.55 13.41 6.89
N ASN A 235 3.21 12.25 6.92
CA ASN A 235 3.08 11.20 5.90
C ASN A 235 3.52 11.61 4.49
N THR A 236 4.44 12.58 4.36
CA THR A 236 5.03 12.92 3.06
C THR A 236 6.02 11.85 2.64
N VAL A 237 5.83 11.32 1.43
CA VAL A 237 6.66 10.26 0.87
C VAL A 237 7.76 10.88 0.03
N PHE A 238 9.02 10.55 0.35
CA PHE A 238 10.20 10.95 -0.41
C PHE A 238 10.84 9.71 -1.03
N ARG A 239 11.09 9.71 -2.33
CA ARG A 239 11.74 8.60 -3.04
C ARG A 239 12.95 9.10 -3.83
N ALA A 240 14.08 8.40 -3.70
CA ALA A 240 15.24 8.56 -4.56
C ALA A 240 15.31 7.37 -5.51
N ARG A 241 15.35 7.65 -6.82
CA ARG A 241 15.50 6.66 -7.88
C ARG A 241 16.79 6.90 -8.63
N TRP A 242 17.71 5.95 -8.52
CA TRP A 242 19.06 5.99 -9.08
C TRP A 242 19.09 5.25 -10.42
N PHE A 243 19.85 5.79 -11.36
CA PHE A 243 20.04 5.22 -12.70
C PHE A 243 21.54 5.00 -12.95
N PRO A 244 22.10 3.85 -12.53
CA PRO A 244 23.45 3.45 -12.90
C PRO A 244 23.56 3.15 -14.41
N PRO A 245 24.73 3.31 -15.02
CA PRO A 245 24.91 3.06 -16.44
C PRO A 245 24.73 1.57 -16.77
N ASN A 246 23.90 1.27 -17.77
CA ASN A 246 23.61 -0.08 -18.25
C ASN A 246 23.04 -1.03 -17.19
N GLN A 247 22.36 -0.50 -16.16
CA GLN A 247 21.67 -1.29 -15.14
C GLN A 247 20.23 -0.80 -14.97
N ASP A 248 19.39 -1.66 -14.40
CA ASP A 248 18.05 -1.27 -14.01
C ASP A 248 18.09 -0.21 -12.89
N PRO A 249 17.10 0.71 -12.83
CA PRO A 249 17.04 1.70 -11.78
C PRO A 249 16.88 1.07 -10.39
N LEU A 250 17.57 1.65 -9.42
CA LEU A 250 17.47 1.28 -8.01
C LEU A 250 16.68 2.36 -7.27
N GLU A 251 15.78 2.00 -6.37
CA GLU A 251 14.97 2.98 -5.66
C GLU A 251 14.89 2.74 -4.16
N ASN A 252 14.84 3.84 -3.41
CA ASN A 252 14.67 3.87 -1.97
C ASN A 252 13.64 4.95 -1.63
N GLU A 253 12.77 4.64 -0.67
CA GLU A 253 11.70 5.54 -0.27
C GLU A 253 11.60 5.60 1.25
N LEU A 254 11.36 6.79 1.78
CA LEU A 254 11.11 7.04 3.19
C LEU A 254 9.87 7.93 3.35
N VAL A 255 9.25 7.83 4.51
CA VAL A 255 8.18 8.75 4.94
C VAL A 255 8.78 9.70 5.98
N SER A 256 8.59 11.01 5.80
CA SER A 256 9.05 12.02 6.75
C SER A 256 8.17 13.25 6.74
N ASP A 257 8.37 14.12 7.74
CA ASP A 257 7.63 15.36 7.96
C ASP A 257 8.52 16.44 8.58
N GLY A 258 8.00 17.65 8.78
CA GLY A 258 8.69 18.76 9.42
C GLY A 258 9.84 19.36 8.60
N THR A 259 10.80 19.98 9.29
CA THR A 259 11.98 20.62 8.70
C THR A 259 13.24 19.90 9.17
N ARG A 260 13.98 19.26 8.25
CA ARG A 260 15.19 18.48 8.53
C ARG A 260 15.93 18.12 7.25
N TRP A 261 17.11 17.52 7.37
CA TRP A 261 17.73 16.79 6.26
C TRP A 261 17.36 15.32 6.29
N LEU A 262 17.32 14.71 5.10
CA LEU A 262 17.15 13.28 4.89
C LEU A 262 18.30 12.78 4.03
N ASP A 263 18.75 11.56 4.26
CA ASP A 263 19.79 10.90 3.46
C ASP A 263 19.21 9.72 2.68
N PHE A 264 19.48 9.69 1.37
CA PHE A 264 19.35 8.47 0.57
C PHE A 264 20.73 8.04 0.10
N ARG A 265 21.02 6.76 0.34
CA ARG A 265 22.34 6.19 0.12
C ARG A 265 22.30 5.13 -0.98
N LEU A 266 23.17 5.29 -1.97
CA LEU A 266 23.47 4.27 -2.96
C LEU A 266 24.69 3.46 -2.51
N THR A 267 24.56 2.13 -2.48
CA THR A 267 25.61 1.19 -2.04
C THR A 267 26.22 0.49 -3.26
N PRO A 268 27.56 0.35 -3.34
CA PRO A 268 28.20 -0.33 -4.46
C PRO A 268 28.05 -1.86 -4.38
N ALA A 269 28.24 -2.52 -5.52
CA ALA A 269 28.49 -3.96 -5.57
C ALA A 269 29.90 -4.28 -5.02
N PRO A 270 30.25 -5.55 -4.77
CA PRO A 270 31.58 -5.92 -4.25
C PRO A 270 32.77 -5.45 -5.10
N ASP A 271 32.57 -5.22 -6.39
CA ASP A 271 33.56 -4.71 -7.34
C ASP A 271 33.52 -3.18 -7.51
N GLY A 272 32.72 -2.48 -6.70
CA GLY A 272 32.56 -1.04 -6.68
C GLY A 272 31.37 -0.54 -7.51
N PHE A 273 31.36 0.76 -7.78
CA PHE A 273 30.38 1.37 -8.67
C PHE A 273 30.80 1.20 -10.15
N PRO A 274 29.87 0.87 -11.07
CA PRO A 274 30.11 1.00 -12.49
C PRO A 274 30.63 2.41 -12.85
N THR A 275 31.68 2.53 -13.66
CA THR A 275 32.16 3.84 -14.10
C THR A 275 31.21 4.41 -15.17
N GLY A 276 30.98 5.72 -15.13
CA GLY A 276 30.18 6.41 -16.14
C GLY A 276 29.26 7.48 -15.56
N ALA A 277 28.32 7.92 -16.39
CA ALA A 277 27.32 8.91 -16.02
C ALA A 277 26.15 8.24 -15.28
N TYR A 278 25.72 8.88 -14.20
CA TYR A 278 24.60 8.49 -13.37
C TYR A 278 23.59 9.62 -13.31
N LYS A 279 22.35 9.25 -12.98
CA LYS A 279 21.28 10.18 -12.63
C LYS A 279 20.58 9.70 -11.36
N VAL A 280 20.16 10.64 -10.52
CA VAL A 280 19.21 10.38 -9.43
C VAL A 280 18.01 11.31 -9.55
N GLU A 281 16.83 10.73 -9.48
CA GLU A 281 15.54 11.43 -9.49
C GLU A 281 14.95 11.41 -8.08
N ILE A 282 14.58 12.59 -7.57
CA ILE A 282 13.95 12.75 -6.26
C ILE A 282 12.47 13.00 -6.48
N TYR A 283 11.61 12.24 -5.81
CA TYR A 283 10.16 12.37 -5.86
C TYR A 283 9.60 12.76 -4.51
N VAL A 284 8.53 13.55 -4.52
CA VAL A 284 7.67 13.84 -3.37
C VAL A 284 6.25 13.40 -3.73
N ASN A 285 5.68 12.45 -2.98
CA ASN A 285 4.36 11.87 -3.25
C ASN A 285 4.17 11.46 -4.73
N ASP A 286 5.12 10.67 -5.25
CA ASP A 286 5.19 10.21 -6.65
C ASP A 286 5.36 11.31 -7.72
N GLN A 287 5.43 12.59 -7.35
CA GLN A 287 5.74 13.68 -8.28
C GLN A 287 7.25 13.92 -8.32
N LEU A 288 7.82 13.95 -9.53
CA LEU A 288 9.25 14.25 -9.72
C LEU A 288 9.54 15.68 -9.26
N ALA A 289 10.41 15.81 -8.27
CA ALA A 289 10.75 17.05 -7.58
C ALA A 289 12.08 17.64 -8.06
N ASP A 290 13.11 16.80 -8.24
CA ASP A 290 14.45 17.21 -8.70
C ASP A 290 15.13 16.05 -9.42
N THR A 291 16.15 16.37 -10.21
CA THR A 291 17.03 15.41 -10.89
C THR A 291 18.46 15.91 -10.79
N LYS A 292 19.36 15.07 -10.27
CA LYS A 292 20.81 15.33 -10.26
C LYS A 292 21.53 14.35 -11.16
N SER A 293 22.49 14.87 -11.92
CA SER A 293 23.43 14.06 -12.69
C SER A 293 24.81 14.07 -12.02
N PHE A 294 25.51 12.95 -12.07
CA PHE A 294 26.86 12.82 -11.52
C PHE A 294 27.66 11.77 -12.27
N THR A 295 28.96 11.69 -11.99
CA THR A 295 29.87 10.75 -12.65
C THR A 295 30.61 9.91 -11.61
N VAL A 296 30.81 8.64 -11.94
CA VAL A 296 31.73 7.75 -11.23
C VAL A 296 32.94 7.48 -12.13
N GLN A 297 34.14 7.69 -11.59
CA GLN A 297 35.42 7.47 -12.27
C GLN A 297 36.42 6.67 -11.45
#